data_AF-A0A965UXW8-F1
#
_entry.id   AF-A0A965UXW8-F1
#
_cell.length_a   1.000
_cell.length_b   1.000
_cell.length_c   1.000
_cell.angle_alpha   90.00
_cell.angle_beta   90.00
_cell.angle_gamma   90.00
#
_symmetry.space_group_name_H-M   'P 1'
#
loop_
_entity.id
_entity.type
_entity.pdbx_description
1 polymer ?
#
loop_
_entity_poly.entity_id
_entity_poly.type
_entity_poly.pdbx_seq_one_letter_code
_entity_poly.pdbx_strand_id
1 'polypeptide(L)'
;MAVVAGTVQAVELVRGPDDAYGNEIATGQMLSASLSIWNDTSSVVNAGTPDTLDVNAATAIQNARRDGKTVTVRTAAIVQTLVVGSTAYAGTITLSSNTVKITPQTAAWSGTPTIPANTTETKRYYRVVVGYTVA
;
A
#
# COMPACT_ATOMS: atom_id res chain seq x y z
N MET A 1 15.95 -0.01 12.95
CA MET A 1 14.73 -0.05 12.14
C MET A 1 15.15 -0.19 10.69
N ALA A 2 15.00 -1.38 10.13
CA ALA A 2 15.26 -1.61 8.72
C ALA A 2 14.03 -1.28 7.89
N VAL A 3 14.26 -0.82 6.66
CA VAL A 3 13.24 -0.62 5.65
C VAL A 3 13.31 -1.80 4.70
N VAL A 4 12.23 -2.57 4.61
CA VAL A 4 12.09 -3.63 3.61
C VAL A 4 11.27 -3.07 2.46
N ALA A 5 11.84 -3.08 1.25
CA ALA A 5 11.13 -2.62 0.06
C ALA A 5 10.01 -3.63 -0.29
N GLY A 6 8.76 -3.21 -0.12
CA GLY A 6 7.62 -4.00 -0.56
C GLY A 6 7.42 -3.92 -2.06
N THR A 7 6.69 -4.89 -2.60
CA THR A 7 6.33 -4.93 -4.02
C THR A 7 4.83 -4.72 -4.15
N VAL A 8 4.45 -3.86 -5.10
CA VAL A 8 3.06 -3.70 -5.54
C VAL A 8 2.76 -4.73 -6.61
N GLN A 9 1.91 -5.69 -6.28
CA GLN A 9 1.49 -6.76 -7.20
C GLN A 9 0.36 -6.31 -8.12
N ALA A 10 -0.49 -5.40 -7.67
CA ALA A 10 -1.58 -4.88 -8.48
C ALA A 10 -1.97 -3.47 -8.03
N VAL A 11 -2.43 -2.69 -9.00
CA VAL A 11 -3.04 -1.37 -8.78
C VAL A 11 -4.41 -1.40 -9.44
N GLU A 12 -5.45 -1.10 -8.68
CA GLU A 12 -6.79 -0.85 -9.19
C GLU A 12 -7.12 0.62 -8.99
N LEU A 13 -7.34 1.33 -10.09
CA LEU A 13 -7.77 2.73 -10.05
C LEU A 13 -9.28 2.73 -9.78
N VAL A 14 -9.68 3.42 -8.71
CA VAL A 14 -11.11 3.55 -8.39
C VAL A 14 -11.71 4.54 -9.37
N ARG A 15 -12.90 4.22 -9.90
CA ARG A 15 -13.67 5.14 -10.72
C ARG A 15 -13.84 6.46 -9.98
N GLY A 16 -13.72 7.58 -10.71
CA GLY A 16 -14.04 8.90 -10.18
C GLY A 16 -15.51 9.02 -9.76
N PRO A 17 -15.91 10.18 -9.23
CA PRO A 17 -17.32 10.46 -8.93
C PRO A 17 -18.21 10.28 -10.17
N ASP A 18 -19.45 9.83 -9.94
CA ASP A 18 -20.46 9.66 -10.98
C ASP A 18 -21.23 10.95 -11.28
N ASP A 19 -21.27 11.84 -10.31
CA ASP A 19 -21.86 13.18 -10.39
C ASP A 19 -20.83 14.16 -10.95
N ALA A 20 -20.42 13.95 -12.20
CA ALA A 20 -19.45 14.81 -12.88
C ALA A 20 -19.93 16.27 -12.89
N TYR A 21 -19.41 17.10 -11.99
CA TYR A 21 -19.54 18.54 -12.09
C TYR A 21 -18.60 19.02 -13.19
N GLY A 22 -19.09 19.85 -14.11
CA GLY A 22 -18.50 20.13 -15.42
C GLY A 22 -17.11 20.79 -15.48
N ASN A 23 -16.27 20.70 -14.45
CA ASN A 23 -14.88 21.17 -14.49
C ASN A 23 -13.91 20.49 -13.48
N GLU A 24 -14.08 19.19 -13.22
CA GLU A 24 -13.25 18.44 -12.25
C GLU A 24 -11.75 18.37 -12.58
N ILE A 25 -11.39 18.59 -13.85
CA ILE A 25 -10.01 18.52 -14.34
C ILE A 25 -9.15 19.71 -13.86
N ALA A 26 -9.75 20.78 -13.33
CA ALA A 26 -9.04 22.04 -13.07
C ALA A 26 -8.41 22.21 -11.68
N THR A 27 -8.81 21.46 -10.63
CA THR A 27 -8.34 21.78 -9.26
C THR A 27 -8.21 20.56 -8.35
N GLY A 28 -7.03 19.92 -8.33
CA GLY A 28 -6.56 19.16 -7.17
C GLY A 28 -7.50 18.07 -6.62
N GLN A 29 -8.36 17.51 -7.48
CA GLN A 29 -9.35 16.52 -7.06
C GLN A 29 -8.65 15.30 -6.47
N MET A 30 -9.14 14.84 -5.33
CA MET A 30 -8.61 13.65 -4.70
C MET A 30 -9.19 12.42 -5.39
N LEU A 31 -8.32 11.69 -6.09
CA LEU A 31 -8.61 10.41 -6.70
C LEU A 31 -8.27 9.29 -5.73
N SER A 32 -8.80 8.08 -5.97
CA SER A 32 -8.53 6.91 -5.14
C SER A 32 -8.00 5.75 -5.97
N ALA A 33 -7.09 4.98 -5.39
CA ALA A 33 -6.58 3.72 -5.94
C ALA A 33 -6.46 2.71 -4.81
N SER A 34 -6.49 1.43 -5.16
CA SER A 34 -6.20 0.36 -4.22
C SER A 34 -5.01 -0.46 -4.70
N LEU A 35 -4.07 -0.67 -3.78
CA LEU A 35 -2.79 -1.32 -4.01
C LEU A 35 -2.77 -2.67 -3.31
N SER A 36 -2.32 -3.70 -4.03
CA SER A 36 -2.02 -5.01 -3.45
C SER A 36 -0.52 -5.07 -3.15
N ILE A 37 -0.16 -5.10 -1.87
CA ILE A 37 1.23 -4.98 -1.39
C ILE A 37 1.66 -6.28 -0.70
N TRP A 38 2.88 -6.73 -1.00
CA TRP A 38 3.50 -7.89 -0.35
C TRP A 38 4.99 -7.73 -0.12
N ASN A 39 5.54 -8.60 0.72
CA ASN A 39 6.98 -8.77 0.85
C ASN A 39 7.46 -9.80 -0.18
N ASP A 40 7.95 -9.33 -1.32
CA ASP A 40 8.57 -10.18 -2.36
C ASP A 40 10.05 -10.47 -2.12
N THR A 41 10.58 -10.01 -1.01
CA THR A 41 12.03 -10.00 -0.84
C THR A 41 12.51 -11.28 -0.18
N SER A 42 13.81 -11.55 -0.29
CA SER A 42 14.48 -12.58 0.50
C SER A 42 14.62 -12.20 1.99
N SER A 43 14.19 -11.00 2.39
CA SER A 43 14.29 -10.49 3.76
C SER A 43 12.97 -10.65 4.50
N VAL A 44 13.02 -10.81 5.81
CA VAL A 44 11.84 -10.77 6.69
C VAL A 44 11.49 -9.33 7.07
N VAL A 45 10.22 -9.07 7.42
CA VAL A 45 9.80 -7.81 8.07
C VAL A 45 9.50 -8.11 9.53
N ASN A 46 10.37 -7.72 10.44
CA ASN A 46 10.21 -8.01 11.87
C ASN A 46 9.73 -6.77 12.64
N ALA A 47 8.45 -6.78 13.04
CA ALA A 47 7.86 -5.69 13.81
C ALA A 47 8.43 -5.59 15.24
N GLY A 48 9.08 -6.64 15.77
CA GLY A 48 9.82 -6.59 17.03
C GLY A 48 11.12 -5.78 16.94
N THR A 49 11.64 -5.58 15.72
CA THR A 49 12.79 -4.71 15.40
C THR A 49 12.37 -3.46 14.62
N PRO A 50 11.23 -2.87 15.03
CA PRO A 50 10.32 -1.98 14.30
C PRO A 50 10.37 -1.94 12.76
N ASP A 51 10.70 -3.02 12.07
CA ASP A 51 10.86 -2.98 10.61
C ASP A 51 9.54 -2.64 9.89
N THR A 52 9.68 -1.97 8.75
CA THR A 52 8.54 -1.54 7.93
C THR A 52 8.63 -2.12 6.53
N LEU A 53 7.46 -2.43 5.96
CA LEU A 53 7.30 -2.75 4.55
C LEU A 53 6.93 -1.47 3.81
N ASP A 54 7.89 -0.92 3.08
CA ASP A 54 7.78 0.39 2.43
C ASP A 54 7.55 0.25 0.93
N VAL A 55 6.58 1.00 0.40
CA VAL A 55 6.23 1.01 -1.02
C VAL A 55 6.11 2.44 -1.51
N ASN A 56 6.76 2.77 -2.62
CA ASN A 56 6.49 4.00 -3.35
C ASN A 56 5.15 3.89 -4.09
N ALA A 57 4.08 4.32 -3.42
CA ALA A 57 2.72 4.23 -3.93
C ALA A 57 2.49 5.17 -5.12
N ALA A 58 3.12 6.35 -5.15
CA ALA A 58 2.99 7.28 -6.27
C ALA A 58 3.51 6.67 -7.57
N THR A 59 4.71 6.08 -7.56
CA THR A 59 5.28 5.42 -8.76
C THR A 59 4.40 4.27 -9.23
N ALA A 60 3.88 3.44 -8.31
CA ALA A 60 2.99 2.34 -8.68
C ALA A 60 1.70 2.85 -9.35
N ILE A 61 1.05 3.87 -8.78
CA ILE A 61 -0.18 4.46 -9.33
C ILE A 61 0.11 5.14 -10.66
N GLN A 62 1.20 5.89 -10.78
CA GLN A 62 1.59 6.57 -12.02
C GLN A 62 1.77 5.56 -13.18
N ASN A 63 2.44 4.45 -12.90
CA ASN A 63 2.64 3.36 -13.88
C ASN A 63 1.33 2.66 -14.29
N ALA A 64 0.34 2.63 -13.39
CA ALA A 64 -0.98 2.08 -13.68
C ALA A 64 -1.84 3.05 -14.52
N ARG A 65 -1.78 4.35 -14.22
CA ARG A 65 -2.56 5.39 -14.94
C ARG A 65 -2.08 5.61 -16.37
N ARG A 66 -0.76 5.61 -16.59
CA ARG A 66 -0.13 5.83 -17.91
C ARG A 66 -0.58 7.11 -18.63
N ASP A 67 -0.95 8.14 -17.88
CA ASP A 67 -1.43 9.42 -18.42
C ASP A 67 -0.35 10.52 -18.42
N GLY A 68 0.89 10.17 -18.08
CA GLY A 68 2.04 11.08 -18.04
C GLY A 68 2.03 12.09 -16.88
N LYS A 69 1.00 12.09 -16.03
CA LYS A 69 0.88 13.04 -14.92
C LYS A 69 1.68 12.59 -13.70
N THR A 70 2.13 13.55 -12.91
CA THR A 70 2.80 13.27 -11.64
C THR A 70 1.77 12.94 -10.58
N VAL A 71 1.91 11.77 -9.96
CA VAL A 71 1.05 11.35 -8.84
C VAL A 71 1.64 11.84 -7.52
N THR A 72 0.81 12.46 -6.67
CA THR A 72 1.16 12.78 -5.29
C THR A 72 0.18 12.08 -4.35
N VAL A 73 0.69 11.25 -3.44
CA VAL A 73 -0.13 10.56 -2.44
C VAL A 73 -0.50 11.52 -1.32
N ARG A 74 -1.75 11.46 -0.88
CA ARG A 74 -2.31 12.32 0.18
C ARG A 74 -2.73 11.55 1.41
N THR A 75 -3.28 10.35 1.22
CA THR A 75 -3.77 9.49 2.30
C THR A 75 -3.57 8.02 1.96
N ALA A 76 -3.49 7.17 2.98
CA ALA A 76 -3.43 5.73 2.81
C ALA A 76 -4.10 5.01 4.00
N ALA A 77 -4.77 3.90 3.75
CA ALA A 77 -5.39 3.06 4.77
C ALA A 77 -5.35 1.58 4.37
N ILE A 78 -5.02 0.70 5.33
CA ILE A 78 -5.12 -0.75 5.13
C ILE A 78 -6.59 -1.14 5.25
N VAL A 79 -7.10 -1.83 4.23
CA VAL A 79 -8.47 -2.35 4.20
C VAL A 79 -8.52 -3.88 4.18
N GLN A 80 -7.37 -4.54 4.04
CA GLN A 80 -7.26 -6.00 4.09
C GLN A 80 -5.89 -6.43 4.61
N THR A 81 -5.89 -7.45 5.46
CA THR A 81 -4.68 -8.08 6.01
C THR A 81 -3.94 -8.95 4.99
N LEU A 82 -2.63 -9.02 5.13
CA LEU A 82 -1.78 -10.00 4.44
C LEU A 82 -2.03 -11.38 5.05
N VAL A 83 -2.04 -12.42 4.20
CA VAL A 83 -2.07 -13.82 4.66
C VAL A 83 -0.93 -14.59 4.01
N VAL A 84 -0.05 -15.13 4.84
CA VAL A 84 1.03 -16.04 4.42
C VAL A 84 0.80 -17.39 5.09
N GLY A 85 0.74 -18.46 4.31
CA GLY A 85 0.35 -19.78 4.82
C GLY A 85 -1.03 -19.73 5.46
N SER A 86 -1.12 -19.96 6.78
CA SER A 86 -2.37 -19.86 7.55
C SER A 86 -2.39 -18.69 8.53
N THR A 87 -1.40 -17.79 8.45
CA THR A 87 -1.22 -16.68 9.38
C THR A 87 -1.65 -15.37 8.74
N ALA A 88 -2.54 -14.64 9.41
CA ALA A 88 -2.93 -13.30 9.02
C ALA A 88 -2.10 -12.24 9.76
N TYR A 89 -1.62 -11.26 9.00
CA TYR A 89 -0.85 -10.13 9.50
C TYR A 89 -1.67 -8.87 9.26
N ALA A 90 -2.06 -8.21 10.35
CA ALA A 90 -2.58 -6.85 10.32
C ALA A 90 -1.42 -5.86 10.21
N GLY A 91 -1.72 -4.57 10.22
CA GLY A 91 -0.67 -3.58 10.27
C GLY A 91 -1.21 -2.18 10.51
N THR A 92 -0.32 -1.31 10.95
CA THR A 92 -0.54 0.13 10.95
C THR A 92 0.12 0.74 9.71
N ILE A 93 -0.42 1.87 9.26
CA ILE A 93 0.16 2.63 8.15
C ILE A 93 0.73 3.94 8.68
N THR A 94 1.91 4.29 8.16
CA THR A 94 2.40 5.67 8.16
C THR A 94 2.63 6.09 6.71
N LEU A 95 2.26 7.32 6.38
CA LEU A 95 2.59 7.91 5.08
C LEU A 95 3.79 8.84 5.25
N SER A 96 4.82 8.64 4.42
CA SER A 96 5.98 9.53 4.34
C SER A 96 6.12 10.02 2.91
N SER A 97 5.62 11.23 2.64
CA SER A 97 5.48 11.77 1.28
C SER A 97 4.68 10.81 0.39
N ASN A 98 5.32 10.18 -0.60
CA ASN A 98 4.72 9.23 -1.53
C ASN A 98 4.87 7.75 -1.12
N THR A 99 5.55 7.49 0.00
CA THR A 99 5.84 6.14 0.47
C THR A 99 4.83 5.71 1.53
N VAL A 100 4.09 4.64 1.24
CA VAL A 100 3.28 3.93 2.20
C VAL A 100 4.20 3.00 3.00
N LYS A 101 4.18 3.15 4.33
CA LYS A 101 4.94 2.33 5.26
C LYS A 101 4.00 1.48 6.08
N ILE A 102 4.14 0.16 6.02
CA ILE A 102 3.31 -0.77 6.79
C ILE A 102 4.15 -1.35 7.92
N THR A 103 3.76 -1.11 9.16
CA THR A 103 4.31 -1.82 10.32
C THR A 103 3.42 -3.02 10.63
N PRO A 104 3.93 -4.25 10.54
CA PRO A 104 3.11 -5.44 10.77
C PRO A 104 2.60 -5.54 12.20
N GLN A 105 1.41 -6.09 12.37
CA GLN A 105 0.81 -6.47 13.64
C GLN A 105 0.18 -7.86 13.55
N THR A 106 0.03 -8.52 14.69
CA THR A 106 -0.78 -9.75 14.74
C THR A 106 -2.23 -9.43 14.37
N ALA A 107 -2.99 -10.41 13.89
CA ALA A 107 -4.41 -10.22 13.58
C ALA A 107 -5.26 -9.71 14.77
N ALA A 108 -4.76 -9.89 16.00
CA ALA A 108 -5.37 -9.40 17.23
C ALA A 108 -4.96 -7.96 17.60
N TRP A 109 -4.17 -7.27 16.77
CA TRP A 109 -3.73 -5.88 16.98
C TRP A 109 -2.92 -5.61 18.26
N SER A 110 -2.25 -6.64 18.78
CA SER A 110 -1.58 -6.57 20.10
C SER A 110 -0.15 -7.09 20.12
N GLY A 111 0.32 -7.72 19.03
CA GLY A 111 1.66 -8.30 18.94
C GLY A 111 2.46 -7.76 17.76
N THR A 112 3.77 -7.98 17.83
CA THR A 112 4.78 -7.58 16.84
C THR A 112 5.28 -8.81 16.07
N PRO A 113 4.60 -9.22 14.98
CA PRO A 113 4.96 -10.44 14.27
C PRO A 113 6.16 -10.23 13.35
N THR A 114 6.68 -11.34 12.85
CA THR A 114 7.61 -11.36 11.71
C THR A 114 6.86 -11.83 10.47
N ILE A 115 6.77 -10.96 9.45
CA ILE A 115 6.36 -11.40 8.10
C ILE A 115 7.56 -12.14 7.50
N PRO A 116 7.38 -13.37 7.03
CA PRO A 116 8.48 -14.14 6.45
C PRO A 116 8.96 -13.52 5.12
N ALA A 117 10.15 -13.93 4.70
CA ALA A 117 10.64 -13.71 3.34
C ALA A 117 9.76 -14.46 2.32
N ASN A 118 9.81 -14.06 1.04
CA ASN A 118 9.02 -14.73 0.00
C ASN A 118 9.51 -16.16 -0.23
N THR A 119 8.70 -17.14 0.19
CA THR A 119 8.92 -18.58 -0.04
C THR A 119 7.73 -19.26 -0.73
N THR A 120 7.00 -18.53 -1.58
CA THR A 120 5.92 -19.02 -2.46
C THR A 120 4.55 -19.33 -1.82
N GLU A 121 4.33 -19.08 -0.52
CA GLU A 121 3.03 -19.34 0.16
C GLU A 121 2.19 -18.10 0.50
N THR A 122 2.36 -16.99 -0.22
CA THR A 122 1.47 -15.83 -0.01
C THR A 122 0.10 -16.11 -0.61
N LYS A 123 -0.91 -16.22 0.25
CA LYS A 123 -2.30 -16.48 -0.16
C LYS A 123 -3.08 -15.20 -0.44
N ARG A 124 -2.70 -14.11 0.22
CA ARG A 124 -3.41 -12.82 0.11
C ARG A 124 -2.47 -11.67 0.43
N TYR A 125 -2.52 -10.63 -0.38
CA TYR A 125 -1.75 -9.39 -0.19
C TYR A 125 -2.43 -8.44 0.80
N TYR A 126 -1.65 -7.52 1.39
CA TYR A 126 -2.24 -6.33 1.99
C TYR A 126 -3.01 -5.58 0.91
N ARG A 127 -4.22 -5.13 1.23
CA ARG A 127 -4.94 -4.16 0.39
C ARG A 127 -4.85 -2.81 1.06
N VAL A 128 -4.30 -1.84 0.35
CA VAL A 128 -4.18 -0.45 0.81
C VAL A 128 -4.95 0.45 -0.13
N VAL A 129 -5.93 1.19 0.38
CA VAL A 129 -6.58 2.27 -0.36
C VAL A 129 -5.76 3.54 -0.17
N VAL A 130 -5.51 4.24 -1.26
CA VAL A 130 -4.66 5.42 -1.33
C VAL A 130 -5.44 6.55 -1.99
N GLY A 131 -5.56 7.68 -1.29
CA GLY A 131 -6.01 8.93 -1.87
C GLY A 131 -4.84 9.68 -2.49
N TYR A 132 -4.97 10.16 -3.72
CA TYR A 132 -3.90 10.84 -4.46
C TYR A 132 -4.41 11.98 -5.33
N THR A 133 -3.53 12.90 -5.68
CA THR A 133 -3.77 13.98 -6.66
C THR A 133 -2.84 13.80 -7.86
N VAL A 134 -3.19 14.39 -9.00
CA VAL A 134 -2.35 14.40 -10.21
C VAL A 134 -2.07 15.84 -10.67
N ALA A 135 -0.89 16.07 -11.23
CA ALA A 135 -0.47 17.33 -11.84
C ALA A 135 0.31 17.08 -13.14
#